data_AF-A0A199VIC6-F1
#
_entry.id   AF-A0A199VIC6-F1
#
_cell.length_a   1.000
_cell.length_b   1.000
_cell.length_c   1.000
_cell.angle_alpha   90.00
_cell.angle_beta   90.00
_cell.angle_gamma   90.00
#
_symmetry.space_group_name_H-M   'P 1'
#
loop_
_entity.id
_entity.type
_entity.pdbx_description
1 polymer ?
#
loop_
_entity_poly.entity_id
_entity_poly.type
_entity_poly.pdbx_seq_one_letter_code
_entity_poly.pdbx_strand_id
1 'polypeptide(L)'
;MAGECGEGNCLGWAARDVSGTLSPYKFNRRDLRNDDVSIKITYCGVCYADVIWTRNKLGDSKYPLVPGYVLLNSNTKESVSACVYATYTVRLARFVCRHEIAGVVQAVGSDVKRFKVGDHVGVGTYVDSCRDCEYCNVFREVHCVNFPTGTFNRLDSDGTITKGGYSSYIVVRERQFHAYYYVDRFVDKIPDGYPLEKAAPLLCAGITVYAPMMRHKMNQPGKSLGVVGLGGLGHMAVKFGKAFGLNVTIISTSESKREEAIKVLKADKFVVSSDEQQMQSLTKSLDFIIDTASGDHPFDPYLSLLKIDGVMVLVGFPSEIRISPLTLNFGARSLAGSVTGGTKERQEMIDFCAANKVYPDIELIGIDYINEALDRLTKSDVKYRFVIDIANSLKYNIRAMDGECGEGNCLGWAVREASGTLSPYRFNRRDLRSDDISVKITHCGVCYADVFSTRNQFGHSQYPLVPGHEIVGVVQEVGSDVERFKVGDHVGVGTYVDSCRECEYCNVFREVYCVRPATFTYNRLDSDGTITKGGFSSYIVVRERQIPDGYPLDKAAPLLCAGITSVCTDDAP
;
A
#
# COMPACT_ATOMS: atom_id res chain seq x y z
N MET A 1 7.22 9.98 -14.68
CA MET A 1 8.38 9.17 -15.13
C MET A 1 7.96 7.70 -15.15
N ALA A 2 8.21 7.02 -16.27
CA ALA A 2 7.78 5.67 -16.55
C ALA A 2 8.35 4.65 -15.54
N GLY A 3 7.55 3.64 -15.19
CA GLY A 3 8.03 2.51 -14.40
C GLY A 3 9.19 1.82 -15.12
N GLU A 4 10.38 1.90 -14.55
CA GLU A 4 11.51 1.09 -14.99
C GLU A 4 11.12 -0.39 -14.86
N CYS A 5 11.02 -1.05 -16.02
CA CYS A 5 10.95 -2.49 -16.12
C CYS A 5 12.35 -3.05 -15.81
N GLY A 6 12.75 -2.98 -14.54
CA GLY A 6 14.02 -3.53 -14.08
C GLY A 6 14.04 -5.06 -14.16
N GLU A 7 15.23 -5.62 -14.35
CA GLU A 7 15.48 -7.06 -14.16
C GLU A 7 15.16 -7.44 -12.71
N GLY A 8 14.38 -8.50 -12.52
CA GLY A 8 13.91 -8.90 -11.19
C GLY A 8 13.05 -10.15 -11.23
N ASN A 9 13.38 -11.15 -10.40
CA ASN A 9 12.60 -12.38 -10.30
C ASN A 9 11.29 -12.23 -9.50
N CYS A 10 11.08 -11.09 -8.81
CA CYS A 10 9.91 -10.78 -8.00
C CYS A 10 9.25 -9.47 -8.44
N LEU A 11 7.92 -9.49 -8.61
CA LEU A 11 7.14 -8.28 -8.86
C LEU A 11 6.47 -7.82 -7.58
N GLY A 12 6.40 -6.51 -7.35
CA GLY A 12 5.60 -5.93 -6.27
C GLY A 12 5.26 -4.47 -6.53
N TRP A 13 4.79 -3.79 -5.50
CA TRP A 13 4.54 -2.34 -5.50
C TRP A 13 5.40 -1.67 -4.43
N ALA A 14 6.05 -0.58 -4.81
CA ALA A 14 6.99 0.14 -3.94
C ALA A 14 6.77 1.65 -3.97
N ALA A 15 7.07 2.28 -2.85
CA ALA A 15 7.27 3.73 -2.77
C ALA A 15 8.71 4.03 -3.17
N ARG A 16 8.92 5.18 -3.82
CA ARG A 16 10.25 5.65 -4.26
C ARG A 16 10.75 6.86 -3.51
N ASP A 17 9.83 7.56 -2.86
CA ASP A 17 10.08 8.81 -2.18
C ASP A 17 9.03 9.04 -1.08
N VAL A 18 9.17 10.16 -0.39
CA VAL A 18 8.35 10.56 0.76
C VAL A 18 6.89 10.89 0.42
N SER A 19 6.49 10.94 -0.86
CA SER A 19 5.06 11.01 -1.22
C SER A 19 4.31 9.77 -0.73
N GLY A 20 5.01 8.64 -0.63
CA GLY A 20 4.45 7.35 -0.29
C GLY A 20 3.55 6.76 -1.36
N THR A 21 3.58 7.30 -2.58
CA THR A 21 2.87 6.75 -3.73
C THR A 21 3.47 5.41 -4.11
N LEU A 22 2.66 4.36 -4.03
CA LEU A 22 3.03 3.01 -4.44
C LEU A 22 2.82 2.85 -5.93
N SER A 23 3.80 2.25 -6.60
CA SER A 23 3.77 1.92 -8.02
C SER A 23 4.47 0.59 -8.28
N PRO A 24 4.23 -0.09 -9.43
CA PRO A 24 4.89 -1.34 -9.76
C PRO A 24 6.43 -1.29 -9.66
N TYR A 25 7.02 -2.37 -9.16
CA TYR A 25 8.46 -2.52 -8.98
C TYR A 25 8.89 -3.98 -9.15
N LYS A 26 9.86 -4.22 -10.04
CA LYS A 26 10.57 -5.51 -10.14
C LYS A 26 11.85 -5.47 -9.29
N PHE A 27 12.10 -6.53 -8.54
CA PHE A 27 13.30 -6.68 -7.71
C PHE A 27 13.69 -8.16 -7.58
N ASN A 28 14.92 -8.42 -7.15
CA ASN A 28 15.37 -9.77 -6.84
C ASN A 28 15.15 -10.10 -5.37
N ARG A 29 14.63 -11.30 -5.10
CA ARG A 29 14.80 -11.96 -3.80
C ARG A 29 15.98 -12.91 -3.88
N ARG A 30 16.60 -13.13 -2.72
CA ARG A 30 17.65 -14.12 -2.53
C ARG A 30 17.17 -15.53 -2.89
N ASP A 31 18.10 -16.38 -3.28
CA ASP A 31 17.83 -17.78 -3.56
C ASP A 31 17.35 -18.53 -2.31
N LEU A 32 16.62 -19.61 -2.55
CA LEU A 32 16.09 -20.51 -1.53
C LEU A 32 17.24 -21.30 -0.90
N ARG A 33 17.53 -21.06 0.38
CA ARG A 33 18.51 -21.84 1.15
C ARG A 33 17.86 -23.13 1.66
N ASN A 34 18.68 -24.03 2.20
CA ASN A 34 18.22 -25.33 2.69
C ASN A 34 17.20 -25.23 3.83
N ASP A 35 17.25 -24.15 4.62
CA ASP A 35 16.39 -23.89 5.76
C ASP A 35 15.31 -22.82 5.46
N ASP A 36 14.99 -22.57 4.20
CA ASP A 36 13.99 -21.58 3.81
C ASP A 36 12.70 -22.19 3.26
N VAL A 37 11.65 -21.38 3.31
CA VAL A 37 10.37 -21.62 2.63
C VAL A 37 10.14 -20.45 1.67
N SER A 38 9.89 -20.77 0.40
CA SER A 38 9.38 -19.83 -0.59
C SER A 38 7.85 -19.90 -0.61
N ILE A 39 7.21 -18.75 -0.44
CA ILE A 39 5.77 -18.60 -0.27
C ILE A 39 5.26 -17.72 -1.39
N LYS A 40 4.37 -18.26 -2.22
CA LYS A 40 3.59 -17.48 -3.17
C LYS A 40 2.54 -16.69 -2.41
N ILE A 41 2.64 -15.37 -2.43
CA ILE A 41 1.75 -14.51 -1.66
C ILE A 41 0.37 -14.51 -2.33
N THR A 42 -0.67 -14.78 -1.55
CA THR A 42 -2.06 -14.76 -2.02
C THR A 42 -2.77 -13.50 -1.54
N TYR A 43 -2.60 -13.19 -0.25
CA TYR A 43 -3.18 -12.00 0.37
C TYR A 43 -2.14 -11.27 1.22
N CYS A 44 -2.24 -9.94 1.27
CA CYS A 44 -1.49 -9.14 2.22
C CYS A 44 -2.40 -8.13 2.90
N GLY A 45 -2.45 -8.15 4.22
CA GLY A 45 -3.16 -7.13 4.99
C GLY A 45 -2.47 -5.76 4.86
N VAL A 46 -3.27 -4.70 4.87
CA VAL A 46 -2.80 -3.31 4.88
C VAL A 46 -2.91 -2.79 6.30
N CYS A 47 -1.91 -2.02 6.70
CA CYS A 47 -1.93 -1.43 8.01
C CYS A 47 -1.41 0.00 8.08
N TYR A 48 -1.81 0.72 9.15
CA TYR A 48 -1.39 2.10 9.38
C TYR A 48 0.14 2.26 9.44
N ALA A 49 0.87 1.18 9.77
CA ALA A 49 2.31 1.13 9.64
C ALA A 49 2.80 1.44 8.22
N ASP A 50 2.12 0.91 7.21
CA ASP A 50 2.49 1.09 5.82
C ASP A 50 2.44 2.57 5.45
N VAL A 51 1.44 3.32 5.95
CA VAL A 51 1.37 4.79 5.79
C VAL A 51 2.58 5.50 6.44
N ILE A 52 2.94 5.11 7.66
CA ILE A 52 4.06 5.73 8.39
C ILE A 52 5.37 5.56 7.61
N TRP A 53 5.60 4.35 7.08
CA TRP A 53 6.82 3.98 6.38
C TRP A 53 6.87 4.48 4.95
N THR A 54 5.80 4.37 4.17
CA THR A 54 5.80 4.88 2.78
C THR A 54 5.97 6.39 2.73
N ARG A 55 5.52 7.12 3.75
CA ARG A 55 5.61 8.60 3.82
C ARG A 55 6.77 9.10 4.67
N ASN A 56 7.71 8.22 5.03
CA ASN A 56 8.88 8.53 5.86
C ASN A 56 8.59 9.37 7.12
N LYS A 57 7.47 9.12 7.82
CA LYS A 57 7.09 9.95 8.98
C LYS A 57 8.05 9.82 10.17
N LEU A 58 8.98 8.85 10.11
CA LEU A 58 9.98 8.55 11.13
C LEU A 58 11.40 8.95 10.72
N GLY A 59 11.64 9.26 9.45
CA GLY A 59 12.93 9.74 8.93
C GLY A 59 13.91 8.65 8.47
N ASP A 60 13.58 7.37 8.57
CA ASP A 60 14.48 6.23 8.33
C ASP A 60 14.01 5.24 7.24
N SER A 61 13.10 5.68 6.37
CA SER A 61 12.60 4.85 5.26
C SER A 61 13.65 4.68 4.16
N LYS A 62 13.99 3.44 3.80
CA LYS A 62 14.93 3.15 2.71
C LYS A 62 14.16 2.87 1.43
N TYR A 63 14.29 3.76 0.46
CA TYR A 63 13.69 3.61 -0.86
C TYR A 63 14.64 2.87 -1.81
N PRO A 64 14.12 2.05 -2.75
CA PRO A 64 12.71 1.71 -2.95
C PRO A 64 12.12 0.82 -1.87
N LEU A 65 10.96 1.20 -1.35
CA LEU A 65 10.34 0.58 -0.17
C LEU A 65 9.09 -0.21 -0.58
N VAL A 66 9.14 -1.54 -0.42
CA VAL A 66 7.99 -2.45 -0.56
C VAL A 66 7.43 -2.73 0.85
N PRO A 67 6.25 -2.19 1.23
CA PRO A 67 5.78 -2.14 2.62
C PRO A 67 5.76 -3.47 3.42
N GLY A 68 6.08 -3.40 4.73
CA GLY A 68 5.83 -4.42 5.77
C GLY A 68 6.81 -4.59 6.99
N TYR A 69 6.62 -3.92 8.15
CA TYR A 69 7.37 -3.84 9.47
C TYR A 69 8.82 -3.30 9.69
N VAL A 70 9.00 -2.39 10.68
CA VAL A 70 10.31 -2.11 11.33
C VAL A 70 10.16 -1.91 12.85
N LEU A 71 11.13 -2.43 13.62
CA LEU A 71 11.47 -1.98 14.98
C LEU A 71 12.62 -0.97 14.89
N LEU A 72 12.49 0.21 15.47
CA LEU A 72 13.58 1.18 15.44
C LEU A 72 14.77 0.72 16.28
N ASN A 73 15.97 1.02 15.77
CA ASN A 73 17.24 0.84 16.47
C ASN A 73 17.61 2.17 17.14
N SER A 74 17.91 2.16 18.43
CA SER A 74 18.40 3.33 19.18
C SER A 74 19.91 3.56 19.02
N ASN A 75 20.63 2.73 18.26
CA ASN A 75 22.09 2.82 18.13
C ASN A 75 22.52 3.46 16.81
N THR A 76 22.34 4.76 16.67
CA THR A 76 23.32 5.58 15.93
C THR A 76 24.36 6.05 16.94
N LYS A 77 25.48 5.33 17.01
CA LYS A 77 26.68 5.80 17.71
C LYS A 77 27.28 6.96 16.91
N GLU A 78 26.87 8.19 17.23
CA GLU A 78 27.76 9.34 17.10
C GLU A 78 28.10 9.83 18.50
N SER A 79 29.40 9.91 18.74
CA SER A 79 30.10 10.22 19.96
C SER A 79 29.63 11.52 20.64
N VAL A 80 29.30 11.49 21.93
CA VAL A 80 29.63 12.61 22.85
C VAL A 80 29.85 12.10 24.27
N SER A 81 31.09 12.23 24.73
CA SER A 81 31.43 12.34 26.14
C SER A 81 31.01 13.73 26.64
N ALA A 82 30.08 13.83 27.60
CA ALA A 82 30.01 14.98 28.52
C ALA A 82 29.08 14.72 29.71
N CYS A 83 29.62 15.03 30.88
CA CYS A 83 28.99 15.16 32.19
C CYS A 83 27.74 16.05 32.22
N VAL A 84 26.79 15.66 33.10
CA VAL A 84 26.07 16.52 34.08
C VAL A 84 25.04 17.52 33.52
N TYR A 85 23.76 17.28 33.88
CA TYR A 85 22.59 18.16 33.76
C TYR A 85 22.34 18.79 32.37
N ALA A 86 21.79 18.00 31.46
CA ALA A 86 20.98 18.51 30.36
C ALA A 86 19.80 17.55 30.13
N THR A 87 18.60 18.09 30.05
CA THR A 87 17.37 17.41 29.65
C THR A 87 17.52 16.91 28.21
N TYR A 88 18.08 15.70 28.06
CA TYR A 88 18.08 15.00 26.78
C TYR A 88 16.66 14.56 26.46
N THR A 89 15.97 15.36 25.66
CA THR A 89 14.87 14.85 24.84
C THR A 89 15.49 13.90 23.82
N VAL A 90 15.73 12.65 24.22
CA VAL A 90 15.96 11.57 23.27
C VAL A 90 14.71 11.57 22.39
N ARG A 91 14.85 11.94 21.11
CA ARG A 91 13.79 11.75 20.12
C ARG A 91 13.51 10.25 20.10
N LEU A 92 12.50 9.84 20.87
CA LEU A 92 12.03 8.47 20.94
C LEU A 92 11.73 8.01 19.53
N ALA A 93 12.51 7.03 19.10
CA ALA A 93 12.27 6.31 17.89
C ALA A 93 10.83 5.74 17.98
N ARG A 94 9.90 6.22 17.16
CA ARG A 94 8.49 5.80 17.19
C ARG A 94 8.32 4.41 16.56
N PHE A 95 8.14 3.39 17.38
CA PHE A 95 7.99 2.01 16.92
C PHE A 95 6.67 1.79 16.17
N VAL A 96 6.73 1.33 14.91
CA VAL A 96 5.52 0.99 14.14
C VAL A 96 5.69 -0.34 13.39
N CYS A 97 5.05 -1.36 13.95
CA CYS A 97 5.41 -2.76 13.83
C CYS A 97 4.36 -3.59 13.08
N ARG A 98 4.28 -3.66 11.73
CA ARG A 98 3.22 -4.49 11.06
C ARG A 98 3.55 -5.08 9.67
N HIS A 99 3.23 -6.36 9.44
CA HIS A 99 2.90 -6.95 8.12
C HIS A 99 2.16 -8.28 8.28
N GLU A 100 1.38 -8.60 7.27
CA GLU A 100 0.19 -9.44 7.35
C GLU A 100 0.12 -10.34 6.10
N ILE A 101 1.10 -11.24 5.89
CA ILE A 101 1.24 -12.00 4.64
C ILE A 101 0.59 -13.38 4.78
N ALA A 102 -0.34 -13.72 3.89
CA ALA A 102 -0.89 -15.07 3.78
C ALA A 102 -0.70 -15.62 2.36
N GLY A 103 -0.30 -16.88 2.25
CA GLY A 103 0.03 -17.47 0.96
C GLY A 103 0.13 -18.99 0.99
N VAL A 104 0.66 -19.51 -0.11
CA VAL A 104 0.82 -20.94 -0.34
C VAL A 104 2.30 -21.25 -0.55
N VAL A 105 2.80 -22.29 0.10
CA VAL A 105 4.19 -22.74 -0.08
C VAL A 105 4.41 -23.14 -1.53
N GLN A 106 5.38 -22.50 -2.19
CA GLN A 106 5.76 -22.77 -3.58
C GLN A 106 7.00 -23.68 -3.66
N ALA A 107 7.95 -23.51 -2.74
CA ALA A 107 9.15 -24.35 -2.65
C ALA A 107 9.66 -24.38 -1.21
N VAL A 108 10.38 -25.44 -0.85
CA VAL A 108 11.00 -25.61 0.47
C VAL A 108 12.45 -26.03 0.29
N GLY A 109 13.32 -25.55 1.16
CA GLY A 109 14.70 -26.01 1.25
C GLY A 109 14.80 -27.47 1.71
N SER A 110 15.93 -28.10 1.45
CA SER A 110 16.16 -29.53 1.72
C SER A 110 16.06 -29.91 3.22
N ASP A 111 16.33 -28.97 4.11
CA ASP A 111 16.31 -29.17 5.56
C ASP A 111 14.92 -28.91 6.17
N VAL A 112 13.99 -28.29 5.43
CA VAL A 112 12.63 -28.02 5.90
C VAL A 112 11.78 -29.30 5.88
N LYS A 113 11.23 -29.68 7.04
CA LYS A 113 10.30 -30.82 7.20
C LYS A 113 8.89 -30.43 7.67
N ARG A 114 8.70 -29.21 8.23
CA ARG A 114 7.38 -28.78 8.75
C ARG A 114 6.38 -28.45 7.66
N PHE A 115 6.87 -28.03 6.49
CA PHE A 115 6.04 -27.59 5.37
C PHE A 115 6.34 -28.39 4.11
N LYS A 116 5.32 -28.51 3.27
CA LYS A 116 5.41 -29.03 1.90
C LYS A 116 4.78 -28.04 0.93
N VAL A 117 5.12 -28.18 -0.36
CA VAL A 117 4.49 -27.40 -1.43
C VAL A 117 2.98 -27.58 -1.38
N GLY A 118 2.25 -26.46 -1.48
CA GLY A 118 0.78 -26.42 -1.38
C GLY A 118 0.24 -26.12 0.02
N ASP A 119 1.06 -26.17 1.08
CA ASP A 119 0.60 -25.80 2.43
C ASP A 119 0.21 -24.31 2.50
N HIS A 120 -0.88 -24.03 3.21
CA HIS A 120 -1.32 -22.68 3.55
C HIS A 120 -0.48 -22.13 4.72
N VAL A 121 0.13 -20.96 4.52
CA VAL A 121 1.08 -20.39 5.47
C VAL A 121 0.96 -18.87 5.61
N GLY A 122 1.35 -18.38 6.77
CA GLY A 122 1.41 -16.97 7.13
C GLY A 122 2.83 -16.51 7.47
N VAL A 123 3.11 -15.23 7.23
CA VAL A 123 4.32 -14.54 7.71
C VAL A 123 3.87 -13.27 8.41
N GLY A 124 4.00 -13.27 9.74
CA GLY A 124 3.83 -12.09 10.59
C GLY A 124 5.14 -11.36 10.82
N THR A 125 5.14 -10.42 11.77
CA THR A 125 5.97 -9.21 11.89
C THR A 125 7.51 -9.26 11.78
N TYR A 126 8.15 -10.41 11.54
CA TYR A 126 9.59 -10.54 11.37
C TYR A 126 9.94 -11.88 10.70
N VAL A 127 11.05 -11.93 9.97
CA VAL A 127 11.53 -13.10 9.20
C VAL A 127 12.77 -13.78 9.78
N ASP A 128 13.45 -13.15 10.75
CA ASP A 128 14.65 -13.72 11.38
C ASP A 128 14.91 -13.09 12.76
N SER A 129 15.84 -13.65 13.54
CA SER A 129 16.30 -13.14 14.84
C SER A 129 17.75 -13.57 15.13
N CYS A 130 18.31 -13.24 16.30
CA CYS A 130 19.62 -13.79 16.71
C CYS A 130 19.58 -15.28 17.08
N ARG A 131 18.41 -15.74 17.53
CA ARG A 131 18.09 -17.14 17.84
C ARG A 131 18.70 -17.69 19.12
N ASP A 132 19.70 -17.06 19.72
CA ASP A 132 20.45 -17.60 20.85
C ASP A 132 20.28 -16.81 22.16
N CYS A 133 19.68 -15.62 22.11
CA CYS A 133 19.43 -14.82 23.30
C CYS A 133 18.30 -15.39 24.18
N GLU A 134 18.27 -14.95 25.44
CA GLU A 134 17.28 -15.38 26.44
C GLU A 134 15.82 -15.26 25.96
N TYR A 135 15.50 -14.26 25.13
CA TYR A 135 14.15 -14.05 24.61
C TYR A 135 13.82 -14.96 23.43
N CYS A 136 14.77 -15.19 22.52
CA CYS A 136 14.58 -16.12 21.39
C CYS A 136 14.41 -17.55 21.92
N ASN A 137 15.21 -17.93 22.93
CA ASN A 137 15.14 -19.26 23.56
C ASN A 137 13.79 -19.58 24.22
N VAL A 138 12.95 -18.57 24.49
CA VAL A 138 11.62 -18.72 25.07
C VAL A 138 10.49 -18.30 24.12
N PHE A 139 10.73 -18.31 22.81
CA PHE A 139 9.76 -17.94 21.77
C PHE A 139 9.21 -16.52 21.95
N ARG A 140 10.10 -15.57 22.26
CA ARG A 140 9.83 -14.13 22.35
C ARG A 140 10.76 -13.37 21.43
N GLU A 141 10.87 -13.82 20.20
CA GLU A 141 11.77 -13.32 19.16
C GLU A 141 11.54 -11.82 18.88
N VAL A 142 10.31 -11.32 19.08
CA VAL A 142 10.00 -9.89 19.03
C VAL A 142 10.86 -9.04 19.99
N HIS A 143 11.30 -9.62 21.11
CA HIS A 143 12.14 -8.99 22.12
C HIS A 143 13.63 -9.37 21.99
N CYS A 144 14.04 -9.95 20.85
CA CYS A 144 15.43 -10.29 20.57
C CYS A 144 16.40 -9.13 20.91
N VAL A 145 17.48 -9.45 21.64
CA VAL A 145 18.49 -8.45 22.07
C VAL A 145 19.21 -7.80 20.90
N ASN A 146 19.37 -8.52 19.79
CA ASN A 146 19.95 -8.01 18.54
C ASN A 146 18.87 -7.48 17.59
N PHE A 147 17.64 -7.31 18.08
CA PHE A 147 16.42 -7.03 17.33
C PHE A 147 16.05 -8.15 16.35
N PRO A 148 14.75 -8.41 16.13
CA PRO A 148 14.33 -9.28 15.05
C PRO A 148 14.50 -8.58 13.70
N THR A 149 14.76 -9.37 12.65
CA THR A 149 14.79 -8.90 11.27
C THR A 149 13.36 -8.71 10.79
N GLY A 150 12.95 -7.45 10.63
CA GLY A 150 11.65 -7.10 10.05
C GLY A 150 11.52 -7.57 8.59
N THR A 151 10.30 -7.92 8.19
CA THR A 151 10.01 -8.45 6.84
C THR A 151 10.16 -7.43 5.71
N PHE A 152 10.28 -6.15 6.02
CA PHE A 152 10.74 -5.13 5.07
C PHE A 152 11.70 -4.13 5.71
N ASN A 153 12.37 -3.35 4.86
CA ASN A 153 13.13 -2.17 5.24
C ASN A 153 14.21 -2.45 6.33
N ARG A 154 14.69 -3.70 6.43
CA ARG A 154 15.76 -4.13 7.33
C ARG A 154 16.85 -4.87 6.58
N LEU A 155 18.07 -4.80 7.10
CA LEU A 155 19.15 -5.64 6.59
C LEU A 155 18.88 -7.08 7.03
N ASP A 156 18.74 -7.96 6.05
CA ASP A 156 18.75 -9.41 6.27
C ASP A 156 20.21 -9.88 6.52
N SER A 157 20.33 -11.11 6.97
CA SER A 157 21.57 -11.85 7.18
C SER A 157 22.52 -11.92 5.97
N ASP A 158 22.04 -11.68 4.74
CA ASP A 158 22.87 -11.57 3.53
C ASP A 158 23.22 -10.13 3.13
N GLY A 159 22.90 -9.16 3.97
CA GLY A 159 23.14 -7.74 3.71
C GLY A 159 22.13 -7.09 2.75
N THR A 160 21.15 -7.85 2.22
CA THR A 160 20.08 -7.26 1.41
C THR A 160 19.02 -6.58 2.26
N ILE A 161 18.30 -5.62 1.67
CA ILE A 161 17.14 -5.03 2.34
C ILE A 161 15.91 -5.91 2.11
N THR A 162 15.32 -6.37 3.21
CA THR A 162 14.07 -7.12 3.22
C THR A 162 12.95 -6.33 2.53
N LYS A 163 12.07 -7.04 1.82
CA LYS A 163 10.95 -6.47 1.06
C LYS A 163 9.68 -7.24 1.39
N GLY A 164 8.62 -6.50 1.74
CA GLY A 164 7.43 -7.08 2.36
C GLY A 164 6.43 -7.71 1.40
N GLY A 165 5.17 -7.73 1.85
CA GLY A 165 4.09 -8.56 1.30
C GLY A 165 3.38 -8.03 0.06
N TYR A 166 3.65 -6.79 -0.35
CA TYR A 166 3.04 -6.20 -1.56
C TYR A 166 3.78 -6.67 -2.81
N SER A 167 3.97 -7.98 -2.93
CA SER A 167 4.79 -8.63 -3.94
C SER A 167 4.31 -10.06 -4.23
N SER A 168 4.80 -10.64 -5.33
CA SER A 168 4.32 -11.92 -5.87
C SER A 168 4.68 -13.13 -5.00
N TYR A 169 5.83 -13.10 -4.34
CA TYR A 169 6.28 -14.16 -3.43
C TYR A 169 7.21 -13.59 -2.36
N ILE A 170 7.51 -14.38 -1.33
CA ILE A 170 8.51 -14.07 -0.30
C ILE A 170 9.29 -15.35 0.06
N VAL A 171 10.56 -15.20 0.44
CA VAL A 171 11.40 -16.27 0.98
C VAL A 171 11.67 -15.97 2.44
N VAL A 172 11.35 -16.92 3.31
CA VAL A 172 11.46 -16.76 4.77
C VAL A 172 12.17 -17.96 5.35
N ARG A 173 13.04 -17.73 6.33
CA ARG A 173 13.73 -18.81 7.01
C ARG A 173 12.77 -19.60 7.89
N GLU A 174 12.85 -20.92 7.80
CA GLU A 174 12.14 -21.88 8.63
C GLU A 174 13.17 -22.85 9.22
N ARG A 175 13.67 -22.54 10.41
CA ARG A 175 14.68 -23.40 11.04
C ARG A 175 14.01 -24.52 11.83
N GLN A 176 14.48 -25.76 11.65
CA GLN A 176 13.97 -26.95 12.36
C GLN A 176 14.99 -27.56 13.34
N PHE A 177 14.48 -28.28 14.36
CA PHE A 177 15.18 -28.80 15.55
C PHE A 177 16.29 -29.84 15.28
N HIS A 178 17.29 -29.88 16.17
CA HIS A 178 18.07 -31.09 16.47
C HIS A 178 18.14 -31.32 17.99
N ALA A 179 18.21 -32.59 18.39
CA ALA A 179 17.84 -33.26 19.65
C ALA A 179 18.07 -32.61 21.04
N TYR A 180 18.70 -31.44 21.17
CA TYR A 180 18.90 -30.79 22.47
C TYR A 180 18.57 -29.28 22.55
N TYR A 181 18.51 -28.47 21.46
CA TYR A 181 17.90 -27.11 21.43
C TYR A 181 17.66 -26.57 19.98
N TYR A 182 16.73 -25.60 19.88
CA TYR A 182 16.34 -24.63 18.81
C TYR A 182 15.22 -24.96 17.79
N VAL A 183 14.13 -24.18 17.79
CA VAL A 183 13.24 -23.95 16.62
C VAL A 183 12.66 -22.52 16.60
N ASP A 184 13.26 -21.60 15.85
CA ASP A 184 12.56 -20.36 15.48
C ASP A 184 11.75 -20.61 14.20
N ARG A 185 10.44 -20.36 14.28
CA ARG A 185 9.45 -20.62 13.22
C ARG A 185 8.86 -19.32 12.71
N PHE A 186 9.54 -18.67 11.76
CA PHE A 186 9.06 -17.40 11.23
C PHE A 186 7.87 -17.56 10.28
N VAL A 187 7.61 -18.78 9.82
CA VAL A 187 6.43 -19.14 9.01
C VAL A 187 5.38 -19.84 9.89
N ASP A 188 4.15 -19.34 9.86
CA ASP A 188 3.02 -19.92 10.57
C ASP A 188 2.21 -20.83 9.66
N LYS A 189 1.73 -21.96 10.19
CA LYS A 189 0.81 -22.83 9.44
C LYS A 189 -0.61 -22.30 9.58
N ILE A 190 -1.28 -22.10 8.46
CA ILE A 190 -2.70 -21.74 8.43
C ILE A 190 -3.51 -23.02 8.14
N PRO A 191 -4.49 -23.40 8.97
CA PRO A 191 -5.34 -24.56 8.69
C PRO A 191 -6.11 -24.40 7.38
N ASP A 192 -6.25 -25.48 6.59
CA ASP A 192 -6.88 -25.45 5.26
C ASP A 192 -8.33 -24.90 5.28
N GLY A 193 -9.05 -25.08 6.38
CA GLY A 193 -10.41 -24.56 6.56
C GLY A 193 -10.50 -23.09 6.96
N TYR A 194 -9.37 -22.41 7.21
CA TYR A 194 -9.33 -21.00 7.58
C TYR A 194 -9.09 -20.12 6.34
N PRO A 195 -9.98 -19.16 6.01
CA PRO A 195 -9.81 -18.33 4.82
C PRO A 195 -8.53 -17.49 4.87
N LEU A 196 -7.69 -17.59 3.83
CA LEU A 196 -6.35 -16.96 3.80
C LEU A 196 -6.44 -15.43 3.87
N GLU A 197 -7.43 -14.83 3.22
CA GLU A 197 -7.66 -13.38 3.25
C GLU A 197 -7.97 -12.89 4.67
N LYS A 198 -8.59 -13.74 5.48
CA LYS A 198 -8.88 -13.45 6.89
C LYS A 198 -7.72 -13.81 7.82
N ALA A 199 -6.81 -14.69 7.39
CA ALA A 199 -5.63 -15.04 8.17
C ALA A 199 -4.60 -13.91 8.18
N ALA A 200 -4.48 -13.19 7.05
CA ALA A 200 -3.52 -12.11 6.89
C ALA A 200 -3.56 -11.09 8.06
N PRO A 201 -4.71 -10.48 8.41
CA PRO A 201 -4.75 -9.52 9.52
C PRO A 201 -4.40 -10.11 10.91
N LEU A 202 -4.54 -11.42 11.12
CA LEU A 202 -4.21 -12.04 12.41
C LEU A 202 -2.71 -11.93 12.72
N LEU A 203 -1.87 -12.03 11.70
CA LEU A 203 -0.41 -12.07 11.79
C LEU A 203 0.23 -10.78 12.32
N CYS A 204 -0.57 -9.71 12.44
CA CYS A 204 -0.20 -8.52 13.18
C CYS A 204 -1.32 -8.05 14.11
N ALA A 205 -2.50 -7.68 13.60
CA ALA A 205 -3.60 -7.17 14.42
C ALA A 205 -3.99 -8.16 15.52
N GLY A 206 -4.20 -9.41 15.11
CA GLY A 206 -4.66 -10.48 16.00
C GLY A 206 -3.64 -10.72 17.10
N ILE A 207 -2.39 -10.98 16.71
CA ILE A 207 -1.35 -11.38 17.68
C ILE A 207 -1.03 -10.26 18.66
N THR A 208 -1.08 -9.00 18.19
CA THR A 208 -0.81 -7.82 19.02
C THR A 208 -1.78 -7.72 20.21
N VAL A 209 -3.04 -8.15 20.05
CA VAL A 209 -4.01 -8.16 21.15
C VAL A 209 -4.07 -9.52 21.85
N TYR A 210 -3.87 -10.63 21.12
CA TYR A 210 -3.93 -11.97 21.69
C TYR A 210 -2.78 -12.24 22.67
N ALA A 211 -1.54 -11.91 22.30
CA ALA A 211 -0.37 -12.16 23.13
C ALA A 211 -0.47 -11.51 24.54
N PRO A 212 -0.79 -10.21 24.69
CA PRO A 212 -0.96 -9.64 26.02
C PRO A 212 -2.17 -10.21 26.76
N MET A 213 -3.27 -10.53 26.07
CA MET A 213 -4.42 -11.17 26.70
C MET A 213 -4.02 -12.52 27.32
N MET A 214 -3.20 -13.32 26.66
CA MET A 214 -2.72 -14.58 27.22
C MET A 214 -1.71 -14.37 28.34
N ARG A 215 -0.73 -13.47 28.17
CA ARG A 215 0.32 -13.19 29.19
C ARG A 215 -0.27 -12.68 30.51
N HIS A 216 -1.32 -11.87 30.45
CA HIS A 216 -2.02 -11.33 31.61
C HIS A 216 -3.25 -12.14 32.03
N LYS A 217 -3.42 -13.36 31.48
CA LYS A 217 -4.53 -14.28 31.82
C LYS A 217 -5.92 -13.62 31.65
N MET A 218 -6.09 -12.81 30.62
CA MET A 218 -7.33 -12.09 30.35
C MET A 218 -8.44 -12.98 29.75
N ASN A 219 -8.14 -14.26 29.47
CA ASN A 219 -9.05 -15.23 28.87
C ASN A 219 -9.96 -15.95 29.89
N GLN A 220 -10.28 -15.32 31.02
CA GLN A 220 -11.08 -15.90 32.11
C GLN A 220 -12.58 -15.62 31.89
N PRO A 221 -13.41 -16.63 31.53
CA PRO A 221 -14.83 -16.42 31.23
C PRO A 221 -15.59 -15.71 32.38
N GLY A 222 -16.53 -14.84 32.02
CA GLY A 222 -17.34 -14.05 32.95
C GLY A 222 -16.69 -12.73 33.43
N LYS A 223 -15.38 -12.55 33.24
CA LYS A 223 -14.70 -11.28 33.56
C LYS A 223 -15.02 -10.17 32.56
N SER A 224 -14.80 -8.92 32.95
CA SER A 224 -15.06 -7.74 32.13
C SER A 224 -13.80 -7.22 31.43
N LEU A 225 -13.94 -6.94 30.12
CA LEU A 225 -12.90 -6.38 29.26
C LEU A 225 -13.33 -5.02 28.72
N GLY A 226 -12.53 -3.99 28.95
CA GLY A 226 -12.61 -2.72 28.23
C GLY A 226 -11.74 -2.74 26.97
N VAL A 227 -12.25 -2.24 25.85
CA VAL A 227 -11.46 -2.03 24.63
C VAL A 227 -11.49 -0.55 24.28
N VAL A 228 -10.34 0.12 24.42
CA VAL A 228 -10.20 1.55 24.09
C VAL A 228 -9.84 1.68 22.61
N GLY A 229 -10.69 2.38 21.87
CA GLY A 229 -10.56 2.56 20.42
C GLY A 229 -11.14 1.39 19.62
N LEU A 230 -11.90 1.73 18.57
CA LEU A 230 -12.50 0.73 17.67
C LEU A 230 -11.99 0.92 16.25
N GLY A 231 -11.01 0.09 15.89
CA GLY A 231 -10.40 0.02 14.56
C GLY A 231 -9.74 -1.33 14.33
N GLY A 232 -8.65 -1.37 13.56
CA GLY A 232 -7.98 -2.61 13.18
C GLY A 232 -7.50 -3.51 14.34
N LEU A 233 -7.12 -2.97 15.50
CA LEU A 233 -6.75 -3.76 16.69
C LEU A 233 -7.95 -3.96 17.62
N GLY A 234 -8.71 -2.88 17.87
CA GLY A 234 -9.87 -2.92 18.76
C GLY A 234 -10.92 -3.95 18.35
N HIS A 235 -11.23 -4.09 17.05
CA HIS A 235 -12.20 -5.11 16.61
C HIS A 235 -11.72 -6.54 16.90
N MET A 236 -10.41 -6.80 16.80
CA MET A 236 -9.85 -8.10 17.18
C MET A 236 -9.89 -8.33 18.69
N ALA A 237 -9.58 -7.31 19.50
CA ALA A 237 -9.68 -7.41 20.95
C ALA A 237 -11.11 -7.75 21.39
N VAL A 238 -12.12 -7.15 20.74
CA VAL A 238 -13.53 -7.48 20.98
C VAL A 238 -13.84 -8.92 20.60
N LYS A 239 -13.45 -9.37 19.40
CA LYS A 239 -13.71 -10.74 18.93
C LYS A 239 -13.04 -11.79 19.83
N PHE A 240 -11.80 -11.58 20.25
CA PHE A 240 -11.14 -12.46 21.22
C PHE A 240 -11.82 -12.42 22.59
N GLY A 241 -12.18 -11.24 23.09
CA GLY A 241 -12.91 -11.10 24.34
C GLY A 241 -14.23 -11.89 24.33
N LYS A 242 -15.01 -11.80 23.25
CA LYS A 242 -16.24 -12.60 23.09
C LYS A 242 -15.94 -14.09 22.98
N ALA A 243 -14.91 -14.49 22.23
CA ALA A 243 -14.52 -15.91 22.11
C ALA A 243 -14.03 -16.51 23.44
N PHE A 244 -13.43 -15.71 24.33
CA PHE A 244 -13.06 -16.12 25.68
C PHE A 244 -14.22 -16.08 26.69
N GLY A 245 -15.43 -15.67 26.28
CA GLY A 245 -16.58 -15.56 27.16
C GLY A 245 -16.53 -14.37 28.12
N LEU A 246 -15.85 -13.27 27.73
CA LEU A 246 -15.79 -12.03 28.50
C LEU A 246 -17.01 -11.13 28.24
N ASN A 247 -17.29 -10.27 29.22
CA ASN A 247 -18.20 -9.13 29.10
C ASN A 247 -17.44 -7.93 28.52
N VAL A 248 -17.60 -7.68 27.23
CA VAL A 248 -16.81 -6.71 26.47
C VAL A 248 -17.51 -5.36 26.43
N THR A 249 -16.82 -4.33 26.92
CA THR A 249 -17.21 -2.92 26.84
C THR A 249 -16.28 -2.19 25.88
N ILE A 250 -16.83 -1.62 24.81
CA ILE A 250 -16.07 -0.73 23.92
C ILE A 250 -16.12 0.68 24.47
N ILE A 251 -14.97 1.35 24.50
CA ILE A 251 -14.83 2.74 24.92
C ILE A 251 -14.28 3.53 23.74
N SER A 252 -15.02 4.53 23.27
CA SER A 252 -14.68 5.29 22.06
C SER A 252 -15.02 6.77 22.20
N THR A 253 -14.33 7.63 21.46
CA THR A 253 -14.69 9.04 21.31
C THR A 253 -15.83 9.26 20.30
N SER A 254 -16.14 8.26 19.46
CA SER A 254 -17.07 8.41 18.34
C SER A 254 -18.35 7.60 18.54
N GLU A 255 -19.44 8.27 18.88
CA GLU A 255 -20.77 7.66 19.03
C GLU A 255 -21.25 6.96 17.74
N SER A 256 -20.81 7.41 16.56
CA SER A 256 -21.11 6.79 15.26
C SER A 256 -20.70 5.32 15.16
N LYS A 257 -19.80 4.84 16.04
CA LYS A 257 -19.36 3.45 16.08
C LYS A 257 -20.24 2.53 16.94
N ARG A 258 -21.25 3.07 17.66
CA ARG A 258 -22.09 2.31 18.60
C ARG A 258 -22.85 1.19 17.92
N GLU A 259 -23.54 1.49 16.81
CA GLU A 259 -24.39 0.52 16.15
C GLU A 259 -23.57 -0.69 15.67
N GLU A 260 -22.41 -0.42 15.07
CA GLU A 260 -21.48 -1.44 14.60
C GLU A 260 -20.89 -2.25 15.75
N ALA A 261 -20.46 -1.58 16.81
CA ALA A 261 -19.95 -2.22 18.03
C ALA A 261 -20.94 -3.23 18.64
N ILE A 262 -22.21 -2.85 18.76
CA ILE A 262 -23.23 -3.69 19.39
C ILE A 262 -23.80 -4.73 18.42
N LYS A 263 -24.18 -4.33 17.20
CA LYS A 263 -24.88 -5.24 16.26
C LYS A 263 -23.92 -6.17 15.51
N VAL A 264 -22.76 -5.66 15.08
CA VAL A 264 -21.82 -6.42 14.24
C VAL A 264 -20.82 -7.16 15.12
N LEU A 265 -20.14 -6.46 16.01
CA LEU A 265 -19.10 -7.06 16.87
C LEU A 265 -19.65 -7.74 18.13
N LYS A 266 -20.94 -7.55 18.44
CA LYS A 266 -21.63 -8.15 19.59
C LYS A 266 -20.96 -7.81 20.93
N ALA A 267 -20.44 -6.59 21.05
CA ALA A 267 -20.00 -6.08 22.35
C ALA A 267 -21.21 -5.93 23.28
N ASP A 268 -21.00 -6.15 24.58
CA ASP A 268 -22.08 -6.13 25.57
C ASP A 268 -22.45 -4.68 25.96
N LYS A 269 -21.47 -3.77 25.91
CA LYS A 269 -21.65 -2.35 26.20
C LYS A 269 -20.82 -1.47 25.28
N PHE A 270 -21.29 -0.24 25.07
CA PHE A 270 -20.57 0.81 24.37
C PHE A 270 -20.67 2.11 25.17
N VAL A 271 -19.51 2.72 25.44
CA VAL A 271 -19.38 3.96 26.21
C VAL A 271 -18.62 5.01 25.42
N VAL A 272 -19.14 6.24 25.47
CA VAL A 272 -18.48 7.41 24.91
C VAL A 272 -17.51 7.97 25.95
N SER A 273 -16.22 8.03 25.62
CA SER A 273 -15.17 8.42 26.58
C SER A 273 -15.25 9.88 27.02
N SER A 274 -15.90 10.74 26.24
CA SER A 274 -16.15 12.15 26.58
C SER A 274 -17.43 12.36 27.41
N ASP A 275 -18.24 11.31 27.59
CA ASP A 275 -19.42 11.36 28.46
C ASP A 275 -19.01 10.97 29.89
N GLU A 276 -18.91 11.98 30.75
CA GLU A 276 -18.49 11.80 32.15
C GLU A 276 -19.43 10.90 32.94
N GLN A 277 -20.74 10.93 32.67
CA GLN A 277 -21.71 10.10 33.39
C GLN A 277 -21.55 8.62 33.01
N GLN A 278 -21.37 8.34 31.71
CA GLN A 278 -21.12 6.98 31.24
C GLN A 278 -19.79 6.44 31.78
N MET A 279 -18.72 7.22 31.73
CA MET A 279 -17.41 6.83 32.28
C MET A 279 -17.48 6.60 33.79
N GLN A 280 -18.14 7.50 34.54
CA GLN A 280 -18.32 7.37 35.99
C GLN A 280 -19.07 6.09 36.36
N SER A 281 -20.09 5.70 35.57
CA SER A 281 -20.86 4.46 35.78
C SER A 281 -20.03 3.18 35.66
N LEU A 282 -18.88 3.25 34.98
CA LEU A 282 -17.94 2.14 34.80
C LEU A 282 -16.80 2.13 35.82
N THR A 283 -16.77 3.06 36.77
CA THR A 283 -15.72 3.12 37.80
C THR A 283 -15.58 1.79 38.52
N LYS A 284 -14.35 1.25 38.57
CA LYS A 284 -14.04 -0.05 39.18
C LYS A 284 -14.91 -1.22 38.70
N SER A 285 -15.30 -1.23 37.43
CA SER A 285 -16.14 -2.29 36.83
C SER A 285 -15.41 -3.26 35.92
N LEU A 286 -14.21 -2.90 35.44
CA LEU A 286 -13.45 -3.67 34.44
C LEU A 286 -12.33 -4.48 35.09
N ASP A 287 -12.22 -5.78 34.78
CA ASP A 287 -11.06 -6.58 35.19
C ASP A 287 -9.83 -6.26 34.32
N PHE A 288 -10.06 -6.04 33.04
CA PHE A 288 -9.02 -5.86 32.04
C PHE A 288 -9.34 -4.70 31.09
N ILE A 289 -8.31 -4.02 30.59
CA ILE A 289 -8.41 -3.06 29.48
C ILE A 289 -7.34 -3.37 28.44
N ILE A 290 -7.73 -3.43 27.17
CA ILE A 290 -6.81 -3.37 26.02
C ILE A 290 -6.96 -2.01 25.37
N ASP A 291 -5.88 -1.23 25.38
CA ASP A 291 -5.84 0.10 24.79
C ASP A 291 -5.17 0.08 23.42
N THR A 292 -5.99 0.34 22.40
CA THR A 292 -5.60 0.31 20.98
C THR A 292 -5.57 1.71 20.36
N ALA A 293 -5.86 2.76 21.14
CA ALA A 293 -5.87 4.11 20.63
C ALA A 293 -4.45 4.55 20.22
N SER A 294 -4.33 5.05 19.00
CA SER A 294 -3.04 5.49 18.44
C SER A 294 -2.79 6.99 18.59
N GLY A 295 -3.79 7.76 19.00
CA GLY A 295 -3.66 9.18 19.30
C GLY A 295 -3.43 9.43 20.78
N ASP A 296 -2.93 10.63 21.10
CA ASP A 296 -2.71 11.05 22.49
C ASP A 296 -4.03 11.17 23.24
N HIS A 297 -4.08 10.62 24.45
CA HIS A 297 -5.27 10.62 25.29
C HIS A 297 -4.88 10.45 26.77
N PRO A 298 -5.71 10.91 27.72
CA PRO A 298 -5.42 10.79 29.15
C PRO A 298 -5.60 9.36 29.64
N PHE A 299 -4.68 8.85 30.45
CA PHE A 299 -4.71 7.46 30.94
C PHE A 299 -5.51 7.28 32.24
N ASP A 300 -5.46 8.25 33.14
CA ASP A 300 -6.11 8.19 34.46
C ASP A 300 -7.62 7.89 34.41
N PRO A 301 -8.42 8.46 33.49
CA PRO A 301 -9.84 8.10 33.37
C PRO A 301 -10.07 6.62 33.06
N TYR A 302 -9.27 6.02 32.18
CA TYR A 302 -9.39 4.61 31.81
C TYR A 302 -8.89 3.68 32.92
N LEU A 303 -7.74 4.02 33.54
CA LEU A 303 -7.25 3.29 34.71
C LEU A 303 -8.29 3.30 35.84
N SER A 304 -9.04 4.38 36.01
CA SER A 304 -10.09 4.48 37.04
C SER A 304 -11.27 3.51 36.84
N LEU A 305 -11.48 3.03 35.60
CA LEU A 305 -12.50 2.02 35.29
C LEU A 305 -12.11 0.62 35.77
N LEU A 306 -10.82 0.37 35.97
CA LEU A 306 -10.33 -0.93 36.46
C LEU A 306 -10.72 -1.16 37.91
N LYS A 307 -11.15 -2.40 38.20
CA LYS A 307 -11.26 -2.99 39.53
C LYS A 307 -9.91 -2.95 40.27
N ILE A 308 -9.95 -3.30 41.55
CA ILE A 308 -8.72 -3.58 42.31
C ILE A 308 -7.98 -4.74 41.60
N ASP A 309 -6.67 -4.63 41.50
CA ASP A 309 -5.79 -5.56 40.77
C ASP A 309 -6.04 -5.64 39.25
N GLY A 310 -6.83 -4.71 38.70
CA GLY A 310 -7.12 -4.68 37.27
C GLY A 310 -5.89 -4.36 36.42
N VAL A 311 -5.89 -4.85 35.19
CA VAL A 311 -4.76 -4.72 34.26
C VAL A 311 -5.17 -3.95 33.00
N MET A 312 -4.48 -2.85 32.72
CA MET A 312 -4.53 -2.16 31.43
C MET A 312 -3.29 -2.54 30.62
N VAL A 313 -3.48 -2.93 29.36
CA VAL A 313 -2.37 -3.17 28.43
C VAL A 313 -2.46 -2.19 27.26
N LEU A 314 -1.42 -1.38 27.10
CA LEU A 314 -1.24 -0.50 25.97
C LEU A 314 -0.61 -1.26 24.80
N VAL A 315 -1.29 -1.25 23.66
CA VAL A 315 -0.78 -1.75 22.37
C VAL A 315 -0.77 -0.66 21.29
N GLY A 316 -1.31 0.52 21.59
CA GLY A 316 -1.17 1.74 20.81
C GLY A 316 0.18 2.45 21.04
N PHE A 317 0.46 3.47 20.23
CA PHE A 317 1.69 4.27 20.31
C PHE A 317 1.37 5.77 20.43
N PRO A 318 0.81 6.24 21.56
CA PRO A 318 0.73 7.66 21.85
C PRO A 318 2.13 8.27 21.95
N SER A 319 2.22 9.59 21.78
CA SER A 319 3.48 10.33 21.82
C SER A 319 4.07 10.43 23.22
N GLU A 320 3.22 10.58 24.24
CA GLU A 320 3.58 10.66 25.65
C GLU A 320 2.51 9.93 26.51
N ILE A 321 2.93 9.40 27.66
CA ILE A 321 2.03 8.82 28.67
C ILE A 321 2.19 9.61 29.97
N ARG A 322 1.07 10.13 30.49
CA ARG A 322 1.00 10.79 31.80
C ARG A 322 0.00 10.08 32.69
N ILE A 323 0.43 9.74 33.90
CA ILE A 323 -0.36 8.96 34.86
C ILE A 323 -0.13 9.52 36.26
N SER A 324 -1.21 9.66 37.03
CA SER A 324 -1.13 9.92 38.46
C SER A 324 -0.74 8.65 39.23
N PRO A 325 0.34 8.68 40.05
CA PRO A 325 0.68 7.55 40.93
C PRO A 325 -0.48 7.15 41.86
N LEU A 326 -1.35 8.08 42.23
CA LEU A 326 -2.50 7.81 43.09
C LEU A 326 -3.48 6.82 42.44
N THR A 327 -3.71 6.96 41.13
CA THR A 327 -4.62 6.10 40.37
C THR A 327 -4.14 4.65 40.34
N LEU A 328 -2.81 4.45 40.24
CA LEU A 328 -2.19 3.12 40.29
C LEU A 328 -2.18 2.57 41.72
N ASN A 329 -1.65 3.33 42.68
CA ASN A 329 -1.40 2.88 44.05
C ASN A 329 -2.69 2.52 44.80
N PHE A 330 -3.71 3.38 44.79
CA PHE A 330 -4.97 3.13 45.51
C PHE A 330 -5.84 2.05 44.85
N GLY A 331 -5.61 1.77 43.57
CA GLY A 331 -6.31 0.70 42.84
C GLY A 331 -5.55 -0.63 42.82
N ALA A 332 -4.31 -0.69 43.31
CA ALA A 332 -3.38 -1.81 43.04
C ALA A 332 -3.33 -2.20 41.54
N ARG A 333 -3.42 -1.20 40.65
CA ARG A 333 -3.61 -1.44 39.21
C ARG A 333 -2.28 -1.68 38.51
N SER A 334 -2.34 -2.47 37.44
CA SER A 334 -1.20 -2.69 36.55
C SER A 334 -1.39 -1.98 35.23
N LEU A 335 -0.36 -1.26 34.78
CA LEU A 335 -0.23 -0.82 33.39
C LEU A 335 0.95 -1.57 32.76
N ALA A 336 0.71 -2.21 31.62
CA ALA A 336 1.75 -2.91 30.86
C ALA A 336 1.72 -2.49 29.38
N GLY A 337 2.85 -2.68 28.70
CA GLY A 337 2.95 -2.54 27.24
C GLY A 337 3.10 -3.89 26.56
N SER A 338 2.61 -4.01 25.33
CA SER A 338 2.87 -5.19 24.50
C SER A 338 2.99 -4.81 23.03
N VAL A 339 3.82 -5.57 22.30
CA VAL A 339 4.03 -5.39 20.86
C VAL A 339 4.05 -6.74 20.17
N THR A 340 3.14 -6.93 19.20
CA THR A 340 3.01 -8.17 18.43
C THR A 340 3.02 -9.41 19.33
N GLY A 341 3.70 -10.49 18.94
CA GLY A 341 3.92 -11.67 19.78
C GLY A 341 5.05 -12.54 19.23
N GLY A 342 5.45 -13.53 20.02
CA GLY A 342 6.41 -14.55 19.60
C GLY A 342 5.84 -15.52 18.57
N THR A 343 6.71 -16.27 17.90
CA THR A 343 6.28 -17.22 16.85
C THR A 343 5.33 -18.30 17.40
N LYS A 344 5.58 -18.77 18.62
CA LYS A 344 4.72 -19.73 19.31
C LYS A 344 3.33 -19.17 19.60
N GLU A 345 3.25 -17.98 20.19
CA GLU A 345 1.96 -17.32 20.51
C GLU A 345 1.16 -17.04 19.23
N ARG A 346 1.84 -16.74 18.12
CA ARG A 346 1.22 -16.51 16.82
C ARG A 346 0.60 -17.77 16.23
N GLN A 347 1.29 -18.91 16.31
CA GLN A 347 0.72 -20.20 15.91
C GLN A 347 -0.48 -20.58 16.79
N GLU A 348 -0.35 -20.45 18.12
CA GLU A 348 -1.45 -20.75 19.07
C GLU A 348 -2.68 -19.88 18.80
N MET A 349 -2.48 -18.60 18.48
CA MET A 349 -3.55 -17.69 18.09
C MET A 349 -4.25 -18.15 16.79
N ILE A 350 -3.49 -18.52 15.76
CA ILE A 350 -4.07 -18.98 14.48
C ILE A 350 -4.92 -20.24 14.72
N ASP A 351 -4.39 -21.19 15.48
CA ASP A 351 -5.09 -22.43 15.83
C ASP A 351 -6.36 -22.13 16.64
N PHE A 352 -6.28 -21.22 17.60
CA PHE A 352 -7.44 -20.75 18.37
C PHE A 352 -8.49 -20.09 17.47
N CYS A 353 -8.08 -19.21 16.55
CA CYS A 353 -8.98 -18.55 15.62
C CYS A 353 -9.70 -19.55 14.72
N ALA A 354 -8.99 -20.56 14.23
CA ALA A 354 -9.57 -21.62 13.40
C ALA A 354 -10.56 -22.48 14.19
N ALA A 355 -10.20 -22.92 15.39
CA ALA A 355 -11.07 -23.73 16.23
C ALA A 355 -12.36 -22.99 16.64
N ASN A 356 -12.27 -21.69 16.90
CA ASN A 356 -13.38 -20.87 17.40
C ASN A 356 -14.05 -20.02 16.31
N LYS A 357 -13.67 -20.19 15.04
CA LYS A 357 -14.21 -19.43 13.90
C LYS A 357 -14.13 -17.91 14.12
N VAL A 358 -13.04 -17.45 14.71
CA VAL A 358 -12.77 -16.02 14.93
C VAL A 358 -12.18 -15.46 13.66
N TYR A 359 -12.90 -14.54 13.02
CA TYR A 359 -12.54 -13.96 11.74
C TYR A 359 -12.44 -12.43 11.82
N PRO A 360 -11.34 -11.81 11.37
CA PRO A 360 -11.29 -10.37 11.13
C PRO A 360 -12.36 -9.95 10.11
N ASP A 361 -12.93 -8.75 10.28
CA ASP A 361 -13.80 -8.15 9.27
C ASP A 361 -12.92 -7.31 8.34
N ILE A 362 -12.99 -7.64 7.04
CA ILE A 362 -12.07 -7.12 6.04
C ILE A 362 -12.81 -6.47 4.88
N GLU A 363 -12.14 -5.51 4.24
CA GLU A 363 -12.45 -5.00 2.92
C GLU A 363 -11.36 -5.51 1.96
N LEU A 364 -11.77 -6.39 1.03
CA LEU A 364 -10.84 -6.97 0.05
C LEU A 364 -10.66 -5.98 -1.11
N ILE A 365 -9.41 -5.68 -1.46
CA ILE A 365 -9.05 -4.70 -2.49
C ILE A 365 -8.04 -5.27 -3.49
N GLY A 366 -8.00 -4.71 -4.69
CA GLY A 366 -6.89 -4.91 -5.63
C GLY A 366 -5.67 -4.06 -5.27
N ILE A 367 -4.48 -4.47 -5.70
CA ILE A 367 -3.23 -3.73 -5.47
C ILE A 367 -3.22 -2.35 -6.16
N ASP A 368 -4.00 -2.16 -7.21
CA ASP A 368 -4.21 -0.89 -7.90
C ASP A 368 -4.94 0.16 -7.06
N TYR A 369 -5.80 -0.27 -6.13
CA TYR A 369 -6.50 0.59 -5.18
C TYR A 369 -5.67 0.96 -3.94
N ILE A 370 -4.42 0.48 -3.82
CA ILE A 370 -3.66 0.59 -2.56
C ILE A 370 -3.41 2.04 -2.13
N ASN A 371 -3.15 2.96 -3.06
CA ASN A 371 -2.88 4.36 -2.71
C ASN A 371 -4.11 5.01 -2.08
N GLU A 372 -5.30 4.75 -2.62
CA GLU A 372 -6.54 5.26 -2.04
C GLU A 372 -6.89 4.57 -0.72
N ALA A 373 -6.63 3.26 -0.61
CA ALA A 373 -6.78 2.54 0.65
C ALA A 373 -5.88 3.12 1.77
N LEU A 374 -4.64 3.52 1.45
CA LEU A 374 -3.75 4.19 2.40
C LEU A 374 -4.31 5.57 2.83
N ASP A 375 -4.91 6.32 1.92
CA ASP A 375 -5.56 7.60 2.25
C ASP A 375 -6.80 7.40 3.12
N ARG A 376 -7.68 6.46 2.78
CA ARG A 376 -8.84 6.09 3.60
C ARG A 376 -8.41 5.63 5.00
N LEU A 377 -7.33 4.87 5.09
CA LEU A 377 -6.78 4.41 6.36
C LEU A 377 -6.31 5.56 7.26
N THR A 378 -5.75 6.64 6.70
CA THR A 378 -5.40 7.83 7.50
C THR A 378 -6.63 8.53 8.09
N LYS A 379 -7.77 8.43 7.43
CA LYS A 379 -9.06 8.98 7.87
C LYS A 379 -9.84 7.99 8.75
N SER A 380 -9.26 6.83 9.08
CA SER A 380 -9.94 5.72 9.76
C SER A 380 -11.20 5.23 9.04
N ASP A 381 -11.24 5.39 7.71
CA ASP A 381 -12.36 5.02 6.85
C ASP A 381 -12.22 3.58 6.33
N VAL A 382 -12.33 2.62 7.25
CA VAL A 382 -12.31 1.18 6.96
C VAL A 382 -13.00 0.40 8.06
N LYS A 383 -13.70 -0.67 7.68
CA LYS A 383 -14.42 -1.58 8.61
C LYS A 383 -13.97 -3.02 8.40
N TYR A 384 -12.91 -3.51 9.06
CA TYR A 384 -11.97 -2.80 9.94
C TYR A 384 -10.52 -2.89 9.45
N ARG A 385 -10.27 -3.68 8.41
CA ARG A 385 -8.95 -3.94 7.82
C ARG A 385 -9.07 -4.04 6.30
N PHE A 386 -8.17 -3.41 5.58
CA PHE A 386 -8.00 -3.73 4.17
C PHE A 386 -7.13 -4.97 4.02
N VAL A 387 -7.46 -5.80 3.03
CA VAL A 387 -6.62 -6.92 2.60
C VAL A 387 -6.50 -6.86 1.08
N ILE A 388 -5.27 -6.91 0.60
CA ILE A 388 -4.99 -6.91 -0.84
C ILE A 388 -5.06 -8.34 -1.35
N ASP A 389 -5.86 -8.57 -2.40
CA ASP A 389 -5.82 -9.81 -3.19
C ASP A 389 -4.62 -9.78 -4.14
N ILE A 390 -3.46 -10.14 -3.61
CA ILE A 390 -2.19 -10.10 -4.32
C ILE A 390 -2.20 -11.09 -5.50
N ALA A 391 -2.65 -12.32 -5.28
CA ALA A 391 -2.59 -13.37 -6.29
C ALA A 391 -3.41 -13.04 -7.55
N ASN A 392 -4.55 -12.35 -7.40
CA ASN A 392 -5.39 -11.99 -8.53
C ASN A 392 -5.03 -10.62 -9.10
N SER A 393 -4.72 -9.63 -8.27
CA SER A 393 -4.46 -8.26 -8.73
C SER A 393 -3.05 -8.03 -9.27
N LEU A 394 -2.03 -8.75 -8.75
CA LEU A 394 -0.70 -8.72 -9.38
C LEU A 394 -0.69 -9.46 -10.72
N LYS A 395 -1.50 -10.50 -10.91
CA LYS A 395 -1.60 -11.19 -12.22
C LYS A 395 -2.25 -10.33 -13.29
N TYR A 396 -3.26 -9.54 -12.95
CA TYR A 396 -3.85 -8.55 -13.86
C TYR A 396 -2.84 -7.48 -14.24
N ASN A 397 -2.03 -7.02 -13.28
CA ASN A 397 -0.94 -6.10 -13.56
C ASN A 397 0.24 -6.77 -14.29
N ILE A 398 0.49 -8.08 -14.11
CA ILE A 398 1.41 -8.87 -14.95
C ILE A 398 0.82 -9.03 -16.35
N ARG A 399 -0.49 -9.16 -16.54
CA ARG A 399 -1.07 -9.12 -17.90
C ARG A 399 -1.15 -7.70 -18.46
N ALA A 400 -1.15 -6.66 -17.64
CA ALA A 400 -1.02 -5.28 -18.10
C ALA A 400 0.45 -4.88 -18.35
N MET A 401 1.43 -5.55 -17.72
CA MET A 401 2.87 -5.33 -17.85
C MET A 401 3.54 -6.29 -18.84
N ASP A 402 3.19 -7.58 -18.80
CA ASP A 402 3.65 -8.68 -19.67
C ASP A 402 2.58 -9.10 -20.71
N GLY A 403 1.29 -9.06 -20.38
CA GLY A 403 0.18 -9.46 -21.29
C GLY A 403 -0.34 -8.37 -22.23
N GLU A 404 0.35 -7.23 -22.25
CA GLU A 404 0.16 -6.17 -23.25
C GLU A 404 1.49 -5.87 -23.96
N CYS A 405 2.40 -6.85 -24.01
CA CYS A 405 3.23 -7.04 -25.20
C CYS A 405 2.37 -7.62 -26.33
N GLY A 406 1.36 -6.86 -26.77
CA GLY A 406 1.01 -6.93 -28.19
C GLY A 406 2.25 -6.52 -28.99
N GLU A 407 2.43 -7.09 -30.18
CA GLU A 407 3.41 -6.57 -31.13
C GLU A 407 3.10 -5.08 -31.36
N GLY A 408 4.08 -4.23 -31.11
CA GLY A 408 3.79 -2.81 -30.90
C GLY A 408 5.01 -2.00 -30.52
N ASN A 409 5.47 -1.13 -31.41
CA ASN A 409 6.57 -0.22 -31.12
C ASN A 409 6.20 0.94 -30.17
N CYS A 410 4.91 1.19 -29.90
CA CYS A 410 4.43 2.28 -29.04
C CYS A 410 3.67 1.76 -27.80
N LEU A 411 4.03 2.27 -26.62
CA LEU A 411 3.31 2.03 -25.37
C LEU A 411 2.37 3.20 -25.07
N GLY A 412 1.14 2.96 -24.67
CA GLY A 412 0.24 4.00 -24.18
C GLY A 412 -0.77 3.49 -23.17
N TRP A 413 -1.77 4.32 -22.87
CA TRP A 413 -2.87 4.03 -21.98
C TRP A 413 -4.17 4.15 -22.75
N ALA A 414 -4.94 3.07 -22.82
CA ALA A 414 -6.19 3.01 -23.55
C ALA A 414 -7.36 2.58 -22.67
N VAL A 415 -8.54 3.05 -23.04
CA VAL A 415 -9.81 2.45 -22.65
C VAL A 415 -10.22 1.43 -23.72
N ARG A 416 -10.81 0.32 -23.30
CA ARG A 416 -11.29 -0.75 -24.19
C ARG A 416 -12.81 -0.78 -24.33
N GLU A 417 -13.49 0.00 -23.50
CA GLU A 417 -14.93 0.12 -23.39
C GLU A 417 -15.28 1.48 -22.78
N ALA A 418 -16.58 1.80 -22.70
CA ALA A 418 -17.09 3.06 -22.17
C ALA A 418 -17.03 3.19 -20.63
N SER A 419 -15.99 2.65 -20.00
CA SER A 419 -15.79 2.70 -18.54
C SER A 419 -15.08 3.96 -18.06
N GLY A 420 -14.25 4.57 -18.93
CA GLY A 420 -13.32 5.63 -18.51
C GLY A 420 -12.05 5.09 -17.81
N THR A 421 -11.92 3.78 -17.64
CA THR A 421 -10.78 3.16 -16.95
C THR A 421 -9.65 2.89 -17.93
N LEU A 422 -8.58 3.68 -17.82
CA LEU A 422 -7.38 3.52 -18.64
C LEU A 422 -6.54 2.33 -18.14
N SER A 423 -6.03 1.55 -19.09
CA SER A 423 -5.09 0.46 -18.86
C SER A 423 -3.94 0.55 -19.87
N PRO A 424 -2.73 0.06 -19.55
CA PRO A 424 -1.63 0.01 -20.52
C PRO A 424 -2.06 -0.64 -21.83
N TYR A 425 -1.54 -0.15 -22.96
CA TYR A 425 -1.86 -0.62 -24.30
C TYR A 425 -0.67 -0.46 -25.25
N ARG A 426 -0.25 -1.55 -25.89
CA ARG A 426 0.73 -1.48 -27.00
C ARG A 426 0.06 -1.53 -28.35
N PHE A 427 0.60 -0.73 -29.26
CA PHE A 427 0.18 -0.66 -30.65
C PHE A 427 1.34 -0.25 -31.55
N ASN A 428 1.25 -0.57 -32.83
CA ASN A 428 2.15 -0.01 -33.83
C ASN A 428 1.64 1.35 -34.27
N ARG A 429 2.53 2.34 -34.31
CA ARG A 429 2.31 3.52 -35.13
C ARG A 429 2.84 3.26 -36.52
N ARG A 430 2.26 3.98 -37.49
CA ARG A 430 2.75 4.01 -38.87
C ARG A 430 4.22 4.43 -38.92
N ASP A 431 4.91 3.98 -39.95
CA ASP A 431 6.29 4.39 -40.22
C ASP A 431 6.40 5.90 -40.51
N LEU A 432 7.59 6.43 -40.28
CA LEU A 432 7.94 7.82 -40.55
C LEU A 432 7.97 8.07 -42.06
N ARG A 433 7.13 8.98 -42.56
CA ARG A 433 7.16 9.43 -43.96
C ARG A 433 8.20 10.54 -44.13
N SER A 434 8.47 10.92 -45.37
CA SER A 434 9.46 11.95 -45.67
C SER A 434 9.10 13.33 -45.08
N ASP A 435 7.81 13.63 -44.88
CA ASP A 435 7.29 14.90 -44.33
C ASP A 435 6.89 14.83 -42.84
N ASP A 436 7.26 13.75 -42.13
CA ASP A 436 6.90 13.53 -40.75
C ASP A 436 8.05 13.75 -39.77
N ILE A 437 7.69 14.02 -38.52
CA ILE A 437 8.57 13.86 -37.38
C ILE A 437 8.01 12.86 -36.38
N SER A 438 8.92 12.16 -35.72
CA SER A 438 8.63 11.31 -34.57
C SER A 438 8.95 12.08 -33.30
N VAL A 439 7.99 12.18 -32.39
CA VAL A 439 8.09 12.96 -31.16
C VAL A 439 7.97 12.02 -29.96
N LYS A 440 9.05 11.89 -29.18
CA LYS A 440 9.01 11.24 -27.87
C LYS A 440 8.21 12.12 -26.92
N ILE A 441 7.07 11.60 -26.46
CA ILE A 441 6.17 12.36 -25.60
C ILE A 441 6.79 12.42 -24.20
N THR A 442 6.96 13.64 -23.69
CA THR A 442 7.44 13.86 -22.32
C THR A 442 6.31 14.27 -21.39
N HIS A 443 5.34 15.02 -21.92
CA HIS A 443 4.18 15.51 -21.19
C HIS A 443 2.96 15.49 -22.10
N CYS A 444 1.77 15.25 -21.51
CA CYS A 444 0.50 15.47 -22.18
C CYS A 444 -0.44 16.13 -21.18
N GLY A 445 -1.10 17.20 -21.58
CA GLY A 445 -2.16 17.81 -20.80
C GLY A 445 -3.42 16.94 -20.79
N VAL A 446 -4.32 17.23 -19.85
CA VAL A 446 -5.56 16.48 -19.64
C VAL A 446 -6.73 17.44 -19.80
N CYS A 447 -7.58 17.14 -20.77
CA CYS A 447 -8.73 17.95 -21.11
C CYS A 447 -10.04 17.22 -20.79
N TYR A 448 -11.12 17.96 -20.60
CA TYR A 448 -12.44 17.38 -20.35
C TYR A 448 -12.93 16.53 -21.54
N ALA A 449 -12.45 16.80 -22.76
CA ALA A 449 -12.74 15.97 -23.92
C ALA A 449 -12.15 14.55 -23.80
N ASP A 450 -11.06 14.35 -23.06
CA ASP A 450 -10.52 13.01 -22.78
C ASP A 450 -11.52 12.22 -21.91
N VAL A 451 -12.14 12.88 -20.93
CA VAL A 451 -13.18 12.27 -20.07
C VAL A 451 -14.41 11.89 -20.88
N PHE A 452 -14.87 12.77 -21.77
CA PHE A 452 -16.05 12.51 -22.59
C PHE A 452 -15.80 11.38 -23.58
N SER A 453 -14.63 11.36 -24.22
CA SER A 453 -14.26 10.34 -25.21
C SER A 453 -14.06 8.98 -24.57
N THR A 454 -13.40 8.93 -23.41
CA THR A 454 -13.13 7.65 -22.72
C THR A 454 -14.40 6.97 -22.21
N ARG A 455 -15.46 7.74 -21.92
CA ARG A 455 -16.78 7.25 -21.47
C ARG A 455 -17.84 7.22 -22.58
N ASN A 456 -17.44 7.36 -23.83
CA ASN A 456 -18.32 7.43 -25.00
C ASN A 456 -19.47 8.44 -24.91
N GLN A 457 -19.29 9.57 -24.21
CA GLN A 457 -20.36 10.56 -24.01
C GLN A 457 -20.72 11.30 -25.30
N PHE A 458 -19.81 11.34 -26.29
CA PHE A 458 -20.09 11.84 -27.63
C PHE A 458 -20.78 10.82 -28.55
N GLY A 459 -20.96 9.57 -28.11
CA GLY A 459 -21.66 8.52 -28.86
C GLY A 459 -20.93 7.89 -30.04
N HIS A 460 -19.66 8.26 -30.30
CA HIS A 460 -18.90 7.80 -31.48
C HIS A 460 -17.45 7.36 -31.16
N SER A 461 -17.20 6.86 -29.95
CA SER A 461 -15.86 6.41 -29.54
C SER A 461 -15.53 5.04 -30.10
N GLN A 462 -14.35 4.92 -30.71
CA GLN A 462 -13.82 3.70 -31.29
C GLN A 462 -12.75 3.13 -30.37
N TYR A 463 -12.98 1.91 -29.86
CA TYR A 463 -12.08 1.23 -28.93
C TYR A 463 -11.18 0.21 -29.65
N PRO A 464 -9.93 -0.01 -29.19
CA PRO A 464 -9.25 0.63 -28.06
C PRO A 464 -8.90 2.11 -28.34
N LEU A 465 -9.28 3.00 -27.41
CA LEU A 465 -9.11 4.46 -27.55
C LEU A 465 -7.98 4.93 -26.64
N VAL A 466 -6.95 5.56 -27.22
CA VAL A 466 -5.85 6.22 -26.50
C VAL A 466 -6.10 7.73 -26.54
N PRO A 467 -6.47 8.38 -25.43
CA PRO A 467 -6.79 9.81 -25.40
C PRO A 467 -5.52 10.69 -25.32
N GLY A 468 -5.72 12.00 -25.19
CA GLY A 468 -4.65 13.00 -25.10
C GLY A 468 -4.44 13.75 -26.42
N HIS A 469 -4.69 15.05 -26.42
CA HIS A 469 -4.53 15.93 -27.58
C HIS A 469 -3.76 17.22 -27.26
N GLU A 470 -3.08 17.22 -26.12
CA GLU A 470 -2.31 18.35 -25.57
C GLU A 470 -0.86 17.90 -25.38
N ILE A 471 -0.18 17.53 -26.47
CA ILE A 471 1.09 16.79 -26.41
C ILE A 471 2.27 17.74 -26.39
N VAL A 472 3.26 17.47 -25.52
CA VAL A 472 4.59 18.09 -25.57
C VAL A 472 5.65 16.99 -25.53
N GLY A 473 6.66 17.13 -26.38
CA GLY A 473 7.71 16.13 -26.51
C GLY A 473 8.99 16.65 -27.12
N VAL A 474 9.90 15.70 -27.36
CA VAL A 474 11.20 15.94 -27.97
C VAL A 474 11.27 15.14 -29.27
N VAL A 475 11.67 15.79 -30.36
CA VAL A 475 11.85 15.15 -31.66
C VAL A 475 12.93 14.08 -31.55
N GLN A 476 12.59 12.84 -31.90
CA GLN A 476 13.51 11.70 -31.88
C GLN A 476 13.97 11.31 -33.29
N GLU A 477 13.14 11.51 -34.31
CA GLU A 477 13.46 11.22 -35.72
C GLU A 477 12.74 12.22 -36.64
N VAL A 478 13.31 12.49 -37.80
CA VAL A 478 12.77 13.39 -38.83
C VAL A 478 12.81 12.72 -40.20
N GLY A 479 11.78 12.94 -41.02
CA GLY A 479 11.72 12.48 -42.40
C GLY A 479 12.71 13.22 -43.30
N SER A 480 12.96 12.67 -44.50
CA SER A 480 13.97 13.21 -45.43
C SER A 480 13.66 14.61 -45.96
N ASP A 481 12.38 15.00 -45.97
CA ASP A 481 11.88 16.26 -46.53
C ASP A 481 11.49 17.26 -45.42
N VAL A 482 11.82 16.94 -44.16
CA VAL A 482 11.62 17.81 -43.01
C VAL A 482 12.73 18.85 -42.95
N GLU A 483 12.36 20.12 -43.09
CA GLU A 483 13.31 21.25 -43.06
C GLU A 483 13.21 22.05 -41.76
N ARG A 484 12.07 21.99 -41.07
CA ARG A 484 11.77 22.91 -39.96
C ARG A 484 12.25 22.43 -38.59
N PHE A 485 12.41 21.12 -38.40
CA PHE A 485 12.78 20.53 -37.13
C PHE A 485 14.00 19.61 -37.25
N LYS A 486 14.75 19.48 -36.16
CA LYS A 486 15.83 18.49 -36.02
C LYS A 486 15.63 17.66 -34.76
N VAL A 487 16.29 16.51 -34.72
CA VAL A 487 16.35 15.64 -33.54
C VAL A 487 16.83 16.45 -32.33
N GLY A 488 16.13 16.31 -31.19
CA GLY A 488 16.39 17.05 -29.96
C GLY A 488 15.56 18.32 -29.79
N ASP A 489 14.87 18.80 -30.84
CA ASP A 489 13.97 19.94 -30.70
C ASP A 489 12.78 19.59 -29.81
N HIS A 490 12.36 20.56 -28.99
CA HIS A 490 11.13 20.44 -28.23
C HIS A 490 9.97 20.91 -29.11
N VAL A 491 8.86 20.16 -29.12
CA VAL A 491 7.69 20.47 -29.95
C VAL A 491 6.38 20.18 -29.21
N GLY A 492 5.32 20.86 -29.63
CA GLY A 492 3.95 20.63 -29.17
C GLY A 492 3.05 20.09 -30.29
N VAL A 493 2.19 19.12 -30.00
CA VAL A 493 1.20 18.60 -30.96
C VAL A 493 -0.20 18.82 -30.41
N GLY A 494 -1.02 19.57 -31.16
CA GLY A 494 -2.35 20.02 -30.76
C GLY A 494 -3.46 19.02 -31.07
N THR A 495 -4.66 19.55 -31.33
CA THR A 495 -5.92 18.78 -31.47
C THR A 495 -6.07 18.04 -32.80
N TYR A 496 -5.28 18.37 -33.82
CA TYR A 496 -5.30 17.73 -35.13
C TYR A 496 -3.88 17.40 -35.61
N VAL A 497 -3.78 16.34 -36.42
CA VAL A 497 -2.51 15.74 -36.87
C VAL A 497 -2.43 15.56 -38.38
N ASP A 498 -3.53 15.76 -39.12
CA ASP A 498 -3.53 15.77 -40.60
C ASP A 498 -4.73 16.53 -41.20
N SER A 499 -4.62 16.93 -42.47
CA SER A 499 -5.67 17.60 -43.26
C SER A 499 -5.50 17.34 -44.77
N CYS A 500 -6.40 17.82 -45.64
CA CYS A 500 -6.28 17.59 -47.09
C CYS A 500 -5.17 18.40 -47.78
N ARG A 501 -4.70 19.49 -47.15
CA ARG A 501 -3.59 20.36 -47.60
C ARG A 501 -3.79 21.15 -48.89
N GLU A 502 -4.86 20.89 -49.65
CA GLU A 502 -5.07 21.47 -50.98
C GLU A 502 -6.29 22.40 -51.05
N CYS A 503 -7.20 22.31 -50.06
CA CYS A 503 -8.40 23.16 -50.04
C CYS A 503 -8.08 24.59 -49.60
N GLU A 504 -9.01 25.51 -49.91
CA GLU A 504 -8.87 26.94 -49.60
C GLU A 504 -8.50 27.21 -48.13
N TYR A 505 -9.09 26.45 -47.18
CA TYR A 505 -8.79 26.60 -45.75
C TYR A 505 -7.40 26.09 -45.38
N CYS A 506 -6.98 24.95 -45.95
CA CYS A 506 -5.64 24.43 -45.69
C CYS A 506 -4.56 25.35 -46.26
N ASN A 507 -4.79 25.95 -47.43
CA ASN A 507 -3.83 26.84 -48.09
C ASN A 507 -3.58 28.14 -47.29
N VAL A 508 -4.47 28.48 -46.36
CA VAL A 508 -4.34 29.63 -45.45
C VAL A 508 -4.13 29.23 -43.99
N PHE A 509 -3.64 28.01 -43.73
CA PHE A 509 -3.33 27.50 -42.37
C PHE A 509 -4.54 27.51 -41.41
N ARG A 510 -5.73 27.22 -41.97
CA ARG A 510 -7.00 27.07 -41.25
C ARG A 510 -7.49 25.63 -41.31
N GLU A 511 -6.60 24.67 -41.03
CA GLU A 511 -6.81 23.23 -41.20
C GLU A 511 -8.01 22.67 -40.42
N VAL A 512 -8.40 23.29 -39.31
CA VAL A 512 -9.60 22.90 -38.54
C VAL A 512 -10.89 23.01 -39.37
N TYR A 513 -10.92 23.88 -40.37
CA TYR A 513 -12.06 24.10 -41.28
C TYR A 513 -11.92 23.34 -42.60
N CYS A 514 -11.00 22.37 -42.69
CA CYS A 514 -10.76 21.63 -43.92
C CYS A 514 -12.06 21.01 -44.48
N VAL A 515 -12.29 21.17 -45.79
CA VAL A 515 -13.47 20.60 -46.49
C VAL A 515 -13.53 19.08 -46.44
N ARG A 516 -12.36 18.44 -46.26
CA ARG A 516 -12.27 17.06 -45.78
C ARG A 516 -12.06 17.15 -44.27
N PRO A 517 -12.90 16.51 -43.44
CA PRO A 517 -12.79 16.64 -41.98
C PRO A 517 -11.35 16.47 -41.49
N ALA A 518 -10.86 17.44 -40.71
CA ALA A 518 -9.52 17.38 -40.14
C ALA A 518 -9.33 16.10 -39.32
N THR A 519 -8.13 15.53 -39.39
CA THR A 519 -7.80 14.30 -38.65
C THR A 519 -7.39 14.68 -37.23
N PHE A 520 -8.26 14.41 -36.26
CA PHE A 520 -7.96 14.68 -34.85
C PHE A 520 -6.91 13.72 -34.29
N THR A 521 -6.20 14.18 -33.26
CA THR A 521 -5.05 13.50 -32.62
C THR A 521 -5.39 12.12 -32.06
N TYR A 522 -6.66 11.86 -31.73
CA TYR A 522 -7.15 10.54 -31.38
C TYR A 522 -8.58 10.30 -31.84
N ASN A 523 -8.97 9.02 -31.92
CA ASN A 523 -10.35 8.58 -32.18
C ASN A 523 -10.92 9.09 -33.53
N ARG A 524 -10.06 9.19 -34.55
CA ARG A 524 -10.43 9.47 -35.94
C ARG A 524 -9.73 8.54 -36.90
N LEU A 525 -10.36 8.30 -38.04
CA LEU A 525 -9.76 7.58 -39.16
C LEU A 525 -8.76 8.50 -39.85
N ASP A 526 -7.50 8.08 -39.91
CA ASP A 526 -6.43 8.75 -40.64
C ASP A 526 -6.45 8.33 -42.12
N SER A 527 -5.73 9.09 -42.94
CA SER A 527 -5.47 8.88 -44.37
C SER A 527 -4.94 7.48 -44.72
N ASP A 528 -4.27 6.79 -43.79
CA ASP A 528 -3.76 5.43 -43.97
C ASP A 528 -4.75 4.33 -43.56
N GLY A 529 -5.97 4.71 -43.16
CA GLY A 529 -7.00 3.78 -42.70
C GLY A 529 -6.84 3.33 -41.25
N THR A 530 -5.84 3.84 -40.52
CA THR A 530 -5.69 3.56 -39.09
C THR A 530 -6.49 4.53 -38.23
N ILE A 531 -6.82 4.13 -37.01
CA ILE A 531 -7.40 5.03 -36.02
C ILE A 531 -6.28 5.75 -35.26
N THR A 532 -6.35 7.08 -35.26
CA THR A 532 -5.41 7.95 -34.53
C THR A 532 -5.45 7.69 -33.03
N LYS A 533 -4.27 7.78 -32.41
CA LYS A 533 -4.03 7.47 -30.99
C LYS A 533 -3.22 8.58 -30.35
N GLY A 534 -3.75 9.10 -29.25
CA GLY A 534 -3.34 10.35 -28.64
C GLY A 534 -2.10 10.29 -27.78
N GLY A 535 -1.93 11.37 -27.02
CA GLY A 535 -0.78 11.73 -26.21
C GLY A 535 -0.56 10.91 -24.96
N PHE A 536 -1.51 10.06 -24.56
CA PHE A 536 -1.31 9.15 -23.43
C PHE A 536 -0.47 7.94 -23.89
N SER A 537 0.64 8.21 -24.57
CA SER A 537 1.51 7.23 -25.19
C SER A 537 2.98 7.69 -25.17
N SER A 538 3.90 6.79 -25.50
CA SER A 538 5.34 6.99 -25.37
C SER A 538 5.92 7.89 -26.46
N TYR A 539 5.33 7.87 -27.66
CA TYR A 539 5.70 8.74 -28.76
C TYR A 539 4.52 8.95 -29.71
N ILE A 540 4.61 9.92 -30.62
CA ILE A 540 3.67 10.17 -31.71
C ILE A 540 4.42 10.46 -33.01
N VAL A 541 3.83 10.09 -34.16
CA VAL A 541 4.31 10.47 -35.49
C VAL A 541 3.32 11.46 -36.07
N VAL A 542 3.81 12.61 -36.51
CA VAL A 542 2.98 13.71 -37.02
C VAL A 542 3.73 14.43 -38.13
N ARG A 543 3.00 14.98 -39.12
CA ARG A 543 3.60 15.81 -40.17
C ARG A 543 4.13 17.11 -39.58
N GLU A 544 5.29 17.58 -40.04
CA GLU A 544 5.91 18.81 -39.49
C GLU A 544 4.96 20.01 -39.57
N ARG A 545 4.16 20.08 -40.65
CA ARG A 545 3.24 21.18 -40.95
C ARG A 545 2.19 21.39 -39.85
N GLN A 546 1.86 20.35 -39.08
CA GLN A 546 0.80 20.39 -38.05
C GLN A 546 1.32 20.78 -36.66
N ILE A 547 2.60 21.16 -36.56
CA ILE A 547 3.21 21.62 -35.32
C ILE A 547 3.16 23.16 -35.30
N PRO A 548 2.83 23.82 -34.18
CA PRO A 548 2.91 25.28 -34.07
C PRO A 548 4.36 25.80 -33.98
N ASP A 549 4.63 27.01 -34.46
CA ASP A 549 5.95 27.66 -34.36
C ASP A 549 6.14 28.43 -33.03
N GLY A 550 7.39 28.49 -32.54
CA GLY A 550 7.83 29.52 -31.59
C GLY A 550 7.40 29.41 -30.12
N TYR A 551 7.06 28.22 -29.61
CA TYR A 551 6.53 28.10 -28.24
C TYR A 551 7.59 27.74 -27.18
N PRO A 552 7.59 28.37 -25.98
CA PRO A 552 8.33 27.89 -24.81
C PRO A 552 7.55 26.77 -24.10
N LEU A 553 8.18 25.60 -23.99
CA LEU A 553 7.49 24.29 -23.91
C LEU A 553 7.42 23.65 -22.51
N ASP A 554 7.84 24.35 -21.45
CA ASP A 554 7.81 23.83 -20.08
C ASP A 554 6.46 24.00 -19.37
N LYS A 555 5.52 24.79 -19.94
CA LYS A 555 4.14 24.98 -19.42
C LYS A 555 3.03 24.91 -20.49
N ALA A 556 3.35 24.44 -21.70
CA ALA A 556 2.55 24.67 -22.90
C ALA A 556 1.42 23.65 -23.17
N ALA A 557 1.41 22.48 -22.52
CA ALA A 557 0.43 21.43 -22.84
C ALA A 557 -1.04 21.93 -22.79
N PRO A 558 -1.52 22.54 -21.69
CA PRO A 558 -2.89 23.10 -21.64
C PRO A 558 -3.16 24.21 -22.66
N LEU A 559 -2.12 24.90 -23.16
CA LEU A 559 -2.25 25.98 -24.13
C LEU A 559 -2.59 25.45 -25.54
N LEU A 560 -2.25 24.19 -25.84
CA LEU A 560 -2.55 23.52 -27.10
C LEU A 560 -4.05 23.18 -27.28
N CYS A 561 -4.87 23.37 -26.25
CA CYS A 561 -6.33 23.30 -26.32
C CYS A 561 -6.99 24.52 -25.69
N ALA A 562 -6.92 24.68 -24.37
CA ALA A 562 -7.62 25.77 -23.68
C ALA A 562 -7.03 27.14 -24.06
N GLY A 563 -5.71 27.24 -24.25
CA GLY A 563 -5.05 28.47 -24.69
C GLY A 563 -5.51 28.94 -26.06
N ILE A 564 -5.41 28.09 -27.09
CA ILE A 564 -5.80 28.44 -28.46
C ILE A 564 -7.31 28.71 -28.60
N THR A 565 -8.15 28.03 -27.81
CA THR A 565 -9.61 28.28 -27.78
C THR A 565 -9.94 29.63 -27.14
N SER A 566 -9.09 30.12 -26.22
CA SER A 566 -9.30 31.39 -25.50
C SER A 566 -8.82 32.61 -26.28
N VAL A 567 -7.93 32.42 -27.27
CA VAL A 567 -7.30 33.49 -28.06
C VAL A 567 -7.64 33.29 -29.55
N CYS A 568 -8.94 33.34 -29.89
CA CYS A 568 -9.40 33.45 -31.27
C CYS A 568 -9.87 34.89 -31.51
N THR A 569 -8.91 35.78 -31.74
CA THR A 569 -9.16 37.07 -32.41
C THR A 569 -8.18 37.16 -33.58
N ASP A 570 -8.67 37.51 -34.77
CA ASP A 570 -7.91 37.57 -36.03
C ASP A 570 -6.71 38.55 -36.02
N ASP A 571 -6.44 39.23 -34.90
CA ASP A 571 -5.30 40.12 -34.70
C ASP A 571 -4.70 39.89 -33.30
N ALA A 572 -3.60 39.15 -33.21
CA ALA A 572 -2.65 39.23 -32.10
C ALA A 572 -1.23 38.93 -32.63
N PRO A 573 -0.23 39.72 -32.22
CA PRO A 573 1.03 39.94 -32.97
C PRO A 573 1.95 38.73 -33.09
#